data_AF-A0A1C5HBH9-F1
#
_entry.id   AF-A0A1C5HBH9-F1
#
_cell.length_a   1.000
_cell.length_b   1.000
_cell.length_c   1.000
_cell.angle_alpha   90.00
_cell.angle_beta   90.00
_cell.angle_gamma   90.00
#
_symmetry.space_group_name_H-M   'P 1'
#
loop_
_entity.id
_entity.type
_entity.pdbx_description
1 polymer ?
#
loop_
_entity_poly.entity_id
_entity_poly.type
_entity_poly.pdbx_seq_one_letter_code
_entity_poly.pdbx_strand_id
1 'polypeptide(L)'
;MLVVIDPLAAEARRLRVVEQLSVRDIQARLGIGRNRVHELLRGVPPPEWTRRPNAKDGLHAEAVAFRAEGWSVNDIAARLGVSKSTTYQWVKHLPLDLDSERVRKRRVDAAALRRIKNDERREQRLLRESEARQRAAAWAGSADLREILLIGAALYWCEGTKSKPENQRYDLIFTNSDIRLVELFIRFIEANGRSRTDLRYRVSIHENADAEAAGRWWADKLGIGVECLQRPTLKRHKPQTTRLNTGDNYRGCLVVRVPKARELYLWIEGVMDGLSKPAGAPE
;
A
#
# COMPACT_ATOMS: atom_id res chain seq x y z
N MET A 1 -47.20 -22.47 47.73
CA MET A 1 -46.60 -23.38 46.74
C MET A 1 -45.98 -24.55 47.49
N LEU A 2 -46.71 -25.66 47.64
CA LEU A 2 -46.20 -26.90 48.20
C LEU A 2 -45.19 -27.49 47.20
N VAL A 3 -43.92 -27.61 47.60
CA VAL A 3 -42.93 -28.37 46.84
C VAL A 3 -43.36 -29.83 46.93
N VAL A 4 -43.99 -30.33 45.87
CA VAL A 4 -44.19 -31.77 45.70
C VAL A 4 -42.81 -32.37 45.47
N ILE A 5 -42.18 -32.86 46.54
CA ILE A 5 -40.93 -33.60 46.48
C ILE A 5 -41.28 -34.91 45.80
N ASP A 6 -40.85 -35.09 44.54
CA ASP A 6 -40.94 -36.37 43.86
C ASP A 6 -40.11 -37.38 44.68
N PRO A 7 -40.75 -38.36 45.36
CA PRO A 7 -40.02 -39.29 46.23
C PRO A 7 -39.04 -40.15 45.43
N LEU A 8 -39.27 -40.34 44.12
CA LEU A 8 -38.34 -41.02 43.23
C LEU A 8 -37.08 -40.18 42.95
N ALA A 9 -37.18 -38.85 42.98
CA ALA A 9 -36.03 -37.97 42.79
C ALA A 9 -35.07 -38.04 43.98
N ALA A 10 -35.61 -38.01 45.20
CA ALA A 10 -34.81 -38.14 46.42
C ALA A 10 -34.10 -39.50 46.48
N GLU A 11 -34.83 -40.57 46.16
CA GLU A 11 -34.29 -41.92 46.21
C GLU A 11 -33.26 -42.17 45.10
N ALA A 12 -33.50 -41.73 43.86
CA ALA A 12 -32.51 -41.84 42.78
C ALA A 12 -31.21 -41.12 43.14
N ARG A 13 -31.29 -39.94 43.77
CA ARG A 13 -30.11 -39.20 44.24
C ARG A 13 -29.40 -39.90 45.39
N ARG A 14 -30.12 -40.50 46.34
CA ARG A 14 -29.54 -41.32 47.42
C ARG A 14 -28.77 -42.50 46.84
N LEU A 15 -29.39 -43.27 45.93
CA LEU A 15 -28.74 -44.40 45.25
C LEU A 15 -27.48 -43.98 44.48
N ARG A 16 -27.50 -42.78 43.90
CA ARG A 16 -26.37 -42.21 43.17
C ARG A 16 -25.21 -41.77 44.06
N VAL A 17 -25.51 -41.09 45.17
CA VAL A 17 -24.50 -40.43 46.03
C VAL A 17 -24.01 -41.37 47.14
N VAL A 18 -24.92 -42.11 47.77
CA VAL A 18 -24.60 -42.99 48.90
C VAL A 18 -24.16 -44.36 48.41
N GLU A 19 -24.95 -44.97 47.52
CA GLU A 19 -24.68 -46.34 47.05
C GLU A 19 -23.81 -46.37 45.78
N GLN A 20 -23.41 -45.20 45.26
CA GLN A 20 -22.50 -45.07 44.11
C GLN A 20 -22.93 -45.88 42.87
N LEU A 21 -24.24 -46.03 42.67
CA LEU A 21 -24.79 -46.86 41.60
C LEU A 21 -24.72 -46.19 40.22
N SER A 22 -24.58 -47.01 39.17
CA SER A 22 -24.63 -46.55 37.79
C SER A 22 -26.07 -46.20 37.37
N VAL A 23 -26.23 -45.48 36.26
CA VAL A 23 -27.57 -45.20 35.70
C VAL A 23 -28.32 -46.49 35.40
N ARG A 24 -27.61 -47.54 34.96
CA ARG A 24 -28.19 -48.85 34.67
C ARG A 24 -28.69 -49.55 35.94
N ASP A 25 -27.93 -49.45 37.03
CA ASP A 25 -28.30 -50.10 38.30
C ASP A 25 -29.45 -49.35 38.97
N ILE A 26 -29.47 -48.02 38.90
CA ILE A 26 -30.59 -47.19 39.37
C ILE A 26 -31.85 -47.47 38.54
N GLN A 27 -31.69 -47.61 37.22
CA GLN A 27 -32.78 -48.01 36.32
C GLN A 27 -33.38 -49.36 36.74
N ALA A 28 -32.53 -50.36 36.99
CA ALA A 28 -32.95 -51.69 37.44
C ALA A 28 -33.59 -51.66 38.83
N ARG A 29 -33.07 -50.82 39.75
CA ARG A 29 -33.53 -50.74 41.14
C ARG A 29 -34.87 -50.03 41.28
N LEU A 30 -35.10 -48.98 40.49
CA LEU A 30 -36.31 -48.15 40.58
C LEU A 30 -37.36 -48.51 39.52
N GLY A 31 -37.05 -49.39 38.57
CA GLY A 31 -37.99 -49.84 37.53
C GLY A 31 -38.44 -48.74 36.56
N ILE A 32 -37.69 -47.62 36.47
CA ILE A 32 -38.02 -46.47 35.63
C ILE A 32 -37.19 -46.43 34.36
N GLY A 33 -37.67 -45.76 33.31
CA GLY A 33 -36.94 -45.62 32.06
C GLY A 33 -35.64 -44.82 32.19
N ARG A 34 -34.64 -45.14 31.37
CA ARG A 34 -33.30 -44.49 31.37
C ARG A 34 -33.37 -42.96 31.29
N ASN A 35 -34.24 -42.43 30.43
CA ASN A 35 -34.41 -40.97 30.28
C ASN A 35 -34.92 -40.33 31.58
N ARG A 36 -35.85 -41.00 32.27
CA ARG A 36 -36.35 -40.55 33.57
C ARG A 36 -35.25 -40.56 34.63
N VAL A 37 -34.40 -41.59 34.66
CA VAL A 37 -33.22 -41.60 35.56
C VAL A 37 -32.30 -40.40 35.29
N HIS A 38 -32.02 -40.09 34.01
CA HIS A 38 -31.21 -38.93 33.65
C HIS A 38 -31.84 -37.59 34.08
N GLU A 39 -33.16 -37.46 33.99
CA GLU A 39 -33.88 -36.28 34.50
C GLU A 39 -33.75 -36.16 36.02
N LEU A 40 -33.99 -37.25 36.76
CA LEU A 40 -33.94 -37.26 38.22
C LEU A 40 -32.53 -36.99 38.75
N LEU A 41 -31.50 -37.47 38.04
CA LEU A 41 -30.08 -37.28 38.37
C LEU A 41 -29.47 -36.01 37.77
N ARG A 42 -30.27 -35.12 37.18
CA ARG A 42 -29.75 -33.86 36.63
C ARG A 42 -29.02 -33.07 37.73
N GLY A 43 -27.75 -32.74 37.47
CA GLY A 43 -26.86 -32.06 38.41
C GLY A 43 -26.15 -32.95 39.42
N VAL A 44 -26.36 -34.28 39.40
CA VAL A 44 -25.62 -35.22 40.26
C VAL A 44 -24.52 -35.92 39.44
N PRO A 45 -23.23 -35.78 39.84
CA PRO A 45 -22.13 -36.37 39.08
C PRO A 45 -22.18 -37.90 39.08
N PRO A 46 -21.60 -38.55 38.06
CA PRO A 46 -21.39 -40.00 38.07
C PRO A 46 -20.35 -40.43 39.11
N PRO A 47 -20.52 -41.62 39.72
CA PRO A 47 -19.51 -42.30 40.54
C PRO A 47 -18.18 -42.38 39.82
N GLU A 48 -17.09 -42.19 40.57
CA GLU A 48 -15.74 -42.15 39.99
C GLU A 48 -15.38 -43.45 39.26
N TRP A 49 -15.77 -44.61 39.80
CA TRP A 49 -15.52 -45.92 39.18
C TRP A 49 -16.22 -46.12 37.82
N THR A 50 -17.28 -45.34 37.53
CA THR A 50 -17.99 -45.39 36.23
C THR A 50 -17.38 -44.48 35.16
N ARG A 51 -16.41 -43.63 35.53
CA ARG A 51 -15.70 -42.79 34.55
C ARG A 51 -14.76 -43.67 33.74
N ARG A 52 -14.94 -43.67 32.41
CA ARG A 52 -14.01 -44.31 31.50
C ARG A 52 -13.05 -43.24 30.95
N PRO A 53 -11.73 -43.45 31.00
CA PRO A 53 -10.80 -42.56 30.32
C PRO A 53 -11.07 -42.61 28.82
N ASN A 54 -11.11 -41.46 28.16
CA ASN A 54 -11.09 -41.45 26.70
C ASN A 54 -9.70 -41.83 26.23
N ALA A 55 -9.62 -42.49 25.07
CA ALA A 55 -8.36 -42.88 24.45
C ALA A 55 -7.38 -41.70 24.19
N LYS A 56 -7.84 -40.45 24.32
CA LYS A 56 -7.06 -39.23 24.09
C LYS A 56 -6.88 -38.33 25.32
N ASP A 57 -7.24 -38.79 26.52
CA ASP A 57 -7.14 -37.96 27.73
C ASP A 57 -5.68 -37.56 28.04
N GLY A 58 -4.70 -38.42 27.76
CA GLY A 58 -3.28 -38.08 27.87
C GLY A 58 -2.85 -36.98 26.89
N LEU A 59 -3.24 -37.11 25.61
CA LEU A 59 -2.97 -36.09 24.59
C LEU A 59 -3.67 -34.76 24.89
N HIS A 60 -4.86 -34.80 25.51
CA HIS A 60 -5.56 -33.61 25.98
C HIS A 60 -4.76 -32.88 27.06
N ALA A 61 -4.27 -33.60 28.07
CA ALA A 61 -3.46 -33.02 29.13
C ALA A 61 -2.15 -32.41 28.60
N GLU A 62 -1.46 -33.10 27.67
CA GLU A 62 -0.26 -32.58 27.01
C GLU A 62 -0.56 -31.32 26.17
N ALA A 63 -1.69 -31.29 25.46
CA ALA A 63 -2.11 -30.11 24.69
C ALA A 63 -2.35 -28.89 25.58
N VAL A 64 -2.94 -29.08 26.76
CA VAL A 64 -3.15 -28.03 27.77
C VAL A 64 -1.82 -27.51 28.30
N ALA A 65 -0.87 -28.40 28.61
CA ALA A 65 0.47 -28.02 29.07
C ALA A 65 1.23 -27.22 28.00
N PHE A 66 1.28 -27.69 26.76
CA PHE A 66 1.90 -26.95 25.66
C PHE A 66 1.22 -25.59 25.42
N ARG A 67 -0.11 -25.51 25.61
CA ARG A 67 -0.80 -24.23 25.48
C ARG A 67 -0.37 -23.23 26.55
N ALA A 68 -0.20 -23.67 27.79
CA ALA A 68 0.31 -22.84 28.89
C ALA A 68 1.74 -22.36 28.64
N GLU A 69 2.56 -23.14 27.94
CA GLU A 69 3.90 -22.75 27.47
C GLU A 69 3.91 -21.82 26.24
N GLY A 70 2.74 -21.38 25.75
CA GLY A 70 2.64 -20.46 24.62
C GLY A 70 2.67 -21.12 23.24
N TRP A 71 2.42 -22.43 23.14
CA TRP A 71 2.30 -23.09 21.84
C TRP A 71 0.99 -22.70 21.13
N SER A 72 1.05 -22.56 19.80
CA SER A 72 -0.16 -22.33 19.01
C SER A 72 -0.88 -23.64 18.75
N VAL A 73 -2.18 -23.55 18.46
CA VAL A 73 -3.00 -24.71 18.07
C VAL A 73 -2.36 -25.52 16.93
N ASN A 74 -1.73 -24.85 15.96
CA ASN A 74 -1.09 -25.53 14.83
C ASN A 74 0.13 -26.36 15.26
N ASP A 75 0.92 -25.87 16.21
CA ASP A 75 2.13 -26.58 16.65
C ASP A 75 1.80 -27.72 17.58
N ILE A 76 0.81 -27.52 18.45
CA ILE A 76 0.30 -28.59 19.32
C ILE A 76 -0.27 -29.71 18.45
N ALA A 77 -1.07 -29.38 17.44
CA ALA A 77 -1.61 -30.33 16.48
C ALA A 77 -0.49 -31.11 15.75
N ALA A 78 0.52 -30.40 15.25
CA ALA A 78 1.67 -31.01 14.58
C ALA A 78 2.51 -31.89 15.53
N ARG A 79 2.72 -31.44 16.78
CA ARG A 79 3.52 -32.14 17.78
C ARG A 79 2.85 -33.43 18.28
N LEU A 80 1.55 -33.37 18.52
CA LEU A 80 0.75 -34.49 19.04
C LEU A 80 0.18 -35.40 17.94
N GLY A 81 0.35 -35.04 16.66
CA GLY A 81 -0.18 -35.82 15.53
C GLY A 81 -1.72 -35.85 15.47
N VAL A 82 -2.40 -34.86 16.04
CA VAL A 82 -3.86 -34.76 16.04
C VAL A 82 -4.34 -33.64 15.12
N SER A 83 -5.61 -33.66 14.73
CA SER A 83 -6.17 -32.62 13.88
C SER A 83 -6.19 -31.25 14.60
N LYS A 84 -6.14 -30.18 13.79
CA LYS A 84 -6.25 -28.80 14.29
C LYS A 84 -7.58 -28.55 15.01
N SER A 85 -8.66 -29.13 14.49
CA SER A 85 -10.00 -28.99 15.09
C SER A 85 -10.07 -29.66 16.46
N THR A 86 -9.49 -30.86 16.62
CA THR A 86 -9.41 -31.54 17.91
C THR A 86 -8.59 -30.73 18.90
N THR A 87 -7.39 -30.28 18.51
CA THR A 87 -6.53 -29.44 19.35
C THR A 87 -7.23 -28.15 19.77
N TYR A 88 -7.91 -27.47 18.83
CA TYR A 88 -8.66 -26.26 19.12
C TYR A 88 -9.76 -26.51 20.16
N GLN A 89 -10.55 -27.58 20.03
CA GLN A 89 -11.59 -27.88 21.01
C GLN A 89 -11.03 -28.10 22.41
N TRP A 90 -9.85 -28.71 22.52
CA TRP A 90 -9.15 -28.93 23.77
C TRP A 90 -8.65 -27.63 24.40
N VAL A 91 -8.08 -26.72 23.62
CA VAL A 91 -7.37 -25.56 24.18
C VAL A 91 -8.07 -24.22 23.97
N LYS A 92 -9.25 -24.16 23.33
CA LYS A 92 -9.98 -22.90 23.02
C LYS A 92 -10.30 -22.05 24.25
N HIS A 93 -10.41 -22.66 25.42
CA HIS A 93 -10.70 -21.99 26.68
C HIS A 93 -9.45 -21.40 27.35
N LEU A 94 -8.26 -21.70 26.81
CA LEU A 94 -6.97 -21.21 27.29
C LEU A 94 -6.46 -20.13 26.32
N PRO A 95 -6.44 -18.85 26.73
CA PRO A 95 -5.91 -17.79 25.89
C PRO A 95 -4.43 -18.07 25.57
N LEU A 96 -3.99 -17.65 24.38
CA LEU A 96 -2.57 -17.70 24.06
C LEU A 96 -1.88 -16.59 24.84
N ASP A 97 -0.86 -16.93 25.63
CA ASP A 97 0.02 -15.93 26.21
C ASP A 97 0.82 -15.24 25.10
N LEU A 98 0.44 -13.99 24.80
CA LEU A 98 1.05 -13.16 23.77
C LEU A 98 2.44 -12.67 24.16
N ASP A 99 2.75 -12.70 25.46
CA ASP A 99 4.03 -12.29 26.02
C ASP A 99 4.94 -13.49 26.26
N SER A 100 4.52 -14.72 25.96
CA SER A 100 5.42 -15.86 26.00
C SER A 100 6.61 -15.70 25.05
N GLU A 101 7.79 -16.14 25.47
CA GLU A 101 9.02 -16.02 24.67
C GLU A 101 8.88 -16.68 23.28
N ARG A 102 8.13 -17.79 23.22
CA ARG A 102 7.81 -18.50 21.97
C ARG A 102 6.97 -17.63 21.02
N VAL A 103 5.98 -16.89 21.51
CA VAL A 103 5.17 -16.00 20.68
C VAL A 103 5.98 -14.79 20.22
N ARG A 104 6.82 -14.20 21.10
CA ARG A 104 7.72 -13.10 20.71
C ARG A 104 8.69 -13.52 19.62
N LYS A 105 9.39 -14.65 19.79
CA LYS A 105 10.32 -15.19 18.79
C LYS A 105 9.65 -15.38 17.43
N ARG A 106 8.44 -15.95 17.39
CA ARG A 106 7.68 -16.09 16.15
C ARG A 106 7.29 -14.77 15.49
N ARG A 107 6.95 -13.75 16.28
CA ARG A 107 6.65 -12.42 15.74
C ARG A 107 7.90 -11.82 15.08
N VAL A 108 9.07 -11.97 15.71
CA VAL A 108 10.35 -11.54 15.15
C VAL A 108 10.67 -12.29 13.87
N ASP A 109 10.60 -13.62 13.88
CA ASP A 109 10.87 -14.46 12.71
C ASP A 109 9.90 -14.13 11.55
N ALA A 110 8.61 -14.01 11.85
CA ALA A 110 7.61 -13.63 10.85
C ALA A 110 7.83 -12.21 10.31
N ALA A 111 8.25 -11.27 11.14
CA ALA A 111 8.61 -9.92 10.70
C ALA A 111 9.86 -9.93 9.81
N ALA A 112 10.87 -10.73 10.13
CA ALA A 112 12.07 -10.90 9.31
C ALA A 112 11.72 -11.49 7.94
N LEU A 113 10.93 -12.57 7.90
CA LEU A 113 10.43 -13.17 6.65
C LEU A 113 9.60 -12.19 5.82
N ARG A 114 8.76 -11.37 6.46
CA ARG A 114 7.99 -10.32 5.78
C ARG A 114 8.90 -9.25 5.17
N ARG A 115 9.97 -8.85 5.87
CA ARG A 115 10.95 -7.89 5.34
C ARG A 115 11.62 -8.43 4.09
N ILE A 116 12.17 -9.65 4.15
CA ILE A 116 12.79 -10.32 2.99
C ILE A 116 11.83 -10.36 1.81
N LYS A 117 10.61 -10.85 2.01
CA LYS A 117 9.60 -10.93 0.94
C LYS A 117 9.20 -9.56 0.38
N ASN A 118 9.16 -8.53 1.22
CA ASN A 118 8.84 -7.17 0.78
C ASN A 118 10.01 -6.56 -0.02
N ASP A 119 11.25 -6.86 0.36
CA ASP A 119 12.45 -6.42 -0.34
C ASP A 119 12.55 -7.10 -1.71
N GLU A 120 12.33 -8.42 -1.79
CA GLU A 120 12.23 -9.15 -3.06
C GLU A 120 11.13 -8.57 -3.96
N ARG A 121 9.94 -8.32 -3.41
CA ARG A 121 8.84 -7.68 -4.17
C ARG A 121 9.18 -6.27 -4.64
N ARG A 122 9.95 -5.52 -3.83
CA ARG A 122 10.41 -4.18 -4.19
C ARG A 122 11.41 -4.26 -5.33
N GLU A 123 12.38 -5.14 -5.26
CA GLU A 123 13.37 -5.37 -6.31
C GLU A 123 12.72 -5.81 -7.62
N GLN A 124 11.82 -6.79 -7.56
CA GLN A 124 11.06 -7.25 -8.74
C GLN A 124 10.21 -6.15 -9.35
N ARG A 125 9.61 -5.27 -8.52
CA ARG A 125 8.88 -4.11 -9.02
C ARG A 125 9.82 -3.11 -9.72
N LEU A 126 10.95 -2.79 -9.10
CA LEU A 126 11.95 -1.87 -9.66
C LEU A 126 12.50 -2.38 -11.00
N LEU A 127 12.77 -3.69 -11.10
CA LEU A 127 13.20 -4.32 -12.34
C LEU A 127 12.15 -4.17 -13.44
N ARG A 128 10.89 -4.55 -13.16
CA ARG A 128 9.78 -4.42 -14.13
C ARG A 128 9.55 -2.98 -14.56
N GLU A 129 9.62 -2.04 -13.63
CA GLU A 129 9.50 -0.60 -13.94
C GLU A 129 10.65 -0.13 -14.84
N SER A 130 11.89 -0.57 -14.55
CA SER A 130 13.07 -0.26 -15.36
C SER A 130 12.95 -0.83 -16.78
N GLU A 131 12.58 -2.11 -16.91
CA GLU A 131 12.36 -2.77 -18.20
C GLU A 131 11.25 -2.10 -19.02
N ALA A 132 10.13 -1.74 -18.38
CA ALA A 132 9.05 -1.02 -19.06
C ALA A 132 9.51 0.35 -19.56
N ARG A 133 10.26 1.11 -18.74
CA ARG A 133 10.81 2.41 -19.13
C ARG A 133 11.82 2.28 -20.27
N GLN A 134 12.72 1.30 -20.22
CA GLN A 134 13.72 1.07 -21.27
C GLN A 134 13.07 0.67 -22.60
N ARG A 135 12.07 -0.23 -22.57
CA ARG A 135 11.32 -0.59 -23.78
C ARG A 135 10.62 0.61 -24.40
N ALA A 136 9.97 1.44 -23.59
CA ALA A 136 9.31 2.65 -24.09
C ALA A 136 10.31 3.67 -24.65
N ALA A 137 11.47 3.85 -24.00
CA ALA A 137 12.54 4.72 -24.50
C ALA A 137 13.12 4.22 -25.83
N ALA A 138 13.34 2.91 -25.95
CA ALA A 138 13.82 2.30 -27.20
C ALA A 138 12.79 2.42 -28.34
N TRP A 139 11.50 2.24 -28.04
CA TRP A 139 10.42 2.44 -29.01
C TRP A 139 10.32 3.89 -29.48
N ALA A 140 10.46 4.86 -28.56
CA ALA A 140 10.40 6.28 -28.91
C ALA A 140 11.58 6.72 -29.76
N GLY A 141 12.78 6.19 -29.49
CA GLY A 141 13.99 6.52 -30.25
C GLY A 141 14.31 8.02 -30.24
N SER A 142 14.95 8.49 -31.32
CA SER A 142 15.16 9.91 -31.57
C SER A 142 14.07 10.46 -32.48
N ALA A 143 13.40 11.52 -32.04
CA ALA A 143 12.41 12.21 -32.85
C ALA A 143 13.06 12.92 -34.06
N ASP A 144 12.44 12.79 -35.23
CA ASP A 144 12.80 13.54 -36.42
C ASP A 144 12.41 15.03 -36.31
N LEU A 145 12.76 15.82 -37.34
CA LEU A 145 12.47 17.26 -37.34
C LEU A 145 10.96 17.53 -37.22
N ARG A 146 10.12 16.80 -37.95
CA ARG A 146 8.68 17.01 -37.96
C ARG A 146 8.08 16.65 -36.60
N GLU A 147 8.49 15.55 -36.00
CA GLU A 147 8.07 15.11 -34.68
C GLU A 147 8.46 16.13 -33.60
N ILE A 148 9.69 16.64 -33.62
CA ILE A 148 10.12 17.71 -32.70
C ILE A 148 9.26 18.97 -32.87
N LEU A 149 8.97 19.36 -34.11
CA LEU A 149 8.15 20.52 -34.42
C LEU A 149 6.71 20.37 -33.91
N LEU A 150 6.08 19.21 -34.11
CA LEU A 150 4.72 18.93 -33.63
C LEU A 150 4.66 18.78 -32.09
N ILE A 151 5.59 18.02 -31.50
CA ILE A 151 5.66 17.82 -30.04
C ILE A 151 5.90 19.15 -29.35
N GLY A 152 6.82 19.97 -29.86
CA GLY A 152 7.12 21.28 -29.30
C GLY A 152 5.95 22.26 -29.38
N ALA A 153 5.22 22.28 -30.50
CA ALA A 153 3.99 23.06 -30.65
C ALA A 153 2.93 22.64 -29.62
N ALA A 154 2.65 21.34 -29.51
CA ALA A 154 1.68 20.80 -28.55
C ALA A 154 2.11 21.06 -27.09
N LEU A 155 3.39 20.86 -26.78
CA LEU A 155 3.96 21.11 -25.46
C LEU A 155 3.82 22.58 -25.05
N TYR A 156 4.11 23.51 -25.97
CA TYR A 156 3.87 24.92 -25.75
C TYR A 156 2.37 25.22 -25.58
N TRP A 157 1.49 24.58 -26.35
CA TRP A 157 0.05 24.81 -26.24
C TRP A 157 -0.53 24.41 -24.88
N CYS A 158 0.06 23.39 -24.24
CA CYS A 158 -0.33 22.89 -22.93
C CYS A 158 0.22 23.72 -21.76
N GLU A 159 1.50 24.09 -21.81
CA GLU A 159 2.24 24.66 -20.66
C GLU A 159 2.75 26.09 -20.90
N GLY A 160 2.62 26.58 -22.13
CA GLY A 160 3.06 27.90 -22.56
C GLY A 160 2.04 29.00 -22.25
N THR A 161 2.53 30.23 -22.17
CA THR A 161 1.67 31.40 -21.98
C THR A 161 0.99 31.78 -23.29
N LYS A 162 -0.34 31.79 -23.32
CA LYS A 162 -1.11 32.21 -24.49
C LYS A 162 -1.14 33.73 -24.61
N SER A 163 -1.02 34.22 -25.85
CA SER A 163 -1.24 35.64 -26.14
C SER A 163 -2.72 35.95 -25.92
N LYS A 164 -3.03 37.16 -25.45
CA LYS A 164 -4.41 37.62 -25.24
C LYS A 164 -4.69 38.87 -26.08
N PRO A 165 -5.91 39.07 -26.61
CA PRO A 165 -6.25 40.25 -27.41
C PRO A 165 -5.90 41.57 -26.71
N GLU A 166 -6.12 41.66 -25.40
CA GLU A 166 -5.85 42.82 -24.57
C GLU A 166 -4.36 43.04 -24.24
N ASN A 167 -3.49 42.08 -24.54
CA ASN A 167 -2.06 42.12 -24.22
C ASN A 167 -1.29 41.19 -25.16
N GLN A 168 -1.17 41.62 -26.42
CA GLN A 168 -0.44 40.91 -27.46
C GLN A 168 1.06 40.87 -27.12
N ARG A 169 1.46 39.82 -26.39
CA ARG A 169 2.85 39.52 -26.10
C ARG A 169 3.28 38.40 -27.03
N TYR A 170 4.25 38.72 -27.87
CA TYR A 170 4.83 37.77 -28.81
C TYR A 170 6.09 37.10 -28.28
N ASP A 171 6.28 37.09 -26.96
CA ASP A 171 7.31 36.27 -26.35
C ASP A 171 6.70 34.93 -26.00
N LEU A 172 7.37 33.84 -26.38
CA LEU A 172 7.00 32.52 -25.86
C LEU A 172 7.52 32.42 -24.43
N ILE A 173 6.65 32.08 -23.49
CA ILE A 173 7.04 31.80 -22.11
C ILE A 173 6.58 30.39 -21.78
N PHE A 174 7.54 29.50 -21.56
CA PHE A 174 7.33 28.11 -21.18
C PHE A 174 7.87 27.88 -19.77
N THR A 175 7.08 27.28 -18.88
CA THR A 175 7.52 27.04 -17.49
C THR A 175 7.30 25.59 -17.11
N ASN A 176 8.34 24.87 -16.72
CA ASN A 176 8.20 23.50 -16.24
C ASN A 176 9.29 23.13 -15.23
N SER A 177 9.03 22.13 -14.38
CA SER A 177 10.02 21.56 -13.45
C SER A 177 10.71 20.31 -13.98
N ASP A 178 10.15 19.66 -14.99
CA ASP A 178 10.73 18.47 -15.60
C ASP A 178 11.78 18.88 -16.64
N ILE A 179 13.03 18.52 -16.39
CA ILE A 179 14.17 18.77 -17.28
C ILE A 179 13.94 18.24 -18.70
N ARG A 180 13.25 17.10 -18.85
CA ARG A 180 13.02 16.48 -20.17
C ARG A 180 12.09 17.34 -21.01
N LEU A 181 11.06 17.92 -20.40
CA LEU A 181 10.13 18.82 -21.08
C LEU A 181 10.80 20.15 -21.43
N VAL A 182 11.64 20.68 -20.53
CA VAL A 182 12.43 21.88 -20.81
C VAL A 182 13.40 21.66 -21.96
N GLU A 183 14.15 20.55 -21.98
CA GLU A 183 15.08 20.21 -23.06
C GLU A 183 14.34 20.00 -24.39
N LEU A 184 13.19 19.31 -24.39
CA LEU A 184 12.36 19.16 -25.59
C LEU A 184 11.86 20.50 -26.13
N PHE A 185 11.45 21.41 -25.25
CA PHE A 185 11.06 22.76 -25.65
C PHE A 185 12.25 23.53 -26.24
N ILE A 186 13.44 23.46 -25.64
CA ILE A 186 14.65 24.11 -26.19
C ILE A 186 15.01 23.52 -27.56
N ARG A 187 15.00 22.19 -27.71
CA ARG A 187 15.23 21.53 -29.01
C ARG A 187 14.21 21.95 -30.06
N PHE A 188 12.97 22.16 -29.68
CA PHE A 188 11.94 22.72 -30.56
C PHE A 188 12.27 24.16 -31.01
N ILE A 189 12.77 25.00 -30.09
CA ILE A 189 13.20 26.36 -30.44
C ILE A 189 14.44 26.33 -31.36
N GLU A 190 15.39 25.44 -31.11
CA GLU A 190 16.57 25.22 -31.96
C GLU A 190 16.19 24.72 -33.35
N ALA A 191 15.21 23.82 -33.45
CA ALA A 191 14.65 23.36 -34.73
C ALA A 191 13.99 24.49 -35.54
N ASN A 192 13.62 25.59 -34.89
CA ASN A 192 13.13 26.82 -35.52
C ASN A 192 14.23 27.88 -35.73
N GLY A 193 15.51 27.47 -35.69
CA GLY A 193 16.65 28.29 -36.06
C GLY A 193 17.13 29.29 -35.00
N ARG A 194 16.77 29.09 -33.73
CA ARG A 194 17.20 29.98 -32.62
C ARG A 194 18.12 29.26 -31.66
N SER A 195 19.21 29.92 -31.24
CA SER A 195 20.15 29.33 -30.29
C SER A 195 19.58 29.32 -28.86
N ARG A 196 19.89 28.27 -28.09
CA ARG A 196 19.60 28.23 -26.64
C ARG A 196 20.25 29.38 -25.85
N THR A 197 21.33 29.98 -26.36
CA THR A 197 22.00 31.15 -25.76
C THR A 197 21.24 32.46 -25.97
N ASP A 198 20.37 32.53 -26.99
CA ASP A 198 19.55 33.72 -27.28
C ASP A 198 18.32 33.82 -26.38
N LEU A 199 18.03 32.74 -25.65
CA LEU A 199 16.88 32.64 -24.77
C LEU A 199 17.17 33.32 -23.43
N ARG A 200 16.12 33.55 -22.63
CA ARG A 200 16.24 34.06 -21.28
C ARG A 200 15.63 33.07 -20.32
N TYR A 201 16.39 32.71 -19.29
CA TYR A 201 15.99 31.70 -18.33
C TYR A 201 15.74 32.33 -16.98
N ARG A 202 14.78 31.81 -16.23
CA ARG A 202 14.55 32.26 -14.85
C ARG A 202 14.09 31.11 -13.99
N VAL A 203 14.78 30.89 -12.87
CA VAL A 203 14.32 29.94 -11.87
C VAL A 203 13.14 30.54 -11.11
N SER A 204 12.03 29.80 -11.03
CA SER A 204 10.91 30.08 -10.14
C SER A 204 10.90 29.05 -9.01
N ILE A 205 11.24 29.50 -7.81
CA ILE A 205 11.49 28.62 -6.66
C ILE A 205 10.92 29.23 -5.38
N HIS A 206 10.73 28.41 -4.34
CA HIS A 206 10.29 28.88 -3.04
C HIS A 206 11.40 29.65 -2.33
N GLU A 207 11.04 30.66 -1.55
CA GLU A 207 11.99 31.53 -0.84
C GLU A 207 12.87 30.80 0.18
N ASN A 208 12.43 29.63 0.67
CA ASN A 208 13.19 28.80 1.62
C ASN A 208 14.22 27.88 0.95
N ALA A 209 14.31 27.87 -0.38
CA ALA A 209 15.22 27.01 -1.13
C ALA A 209 16.38 27.81 -1.74
N ASP A 210 17.50 27.13 -1.99
CA ASP A 210 18.69 27.73 -2.58
C ASP A 210 18.48 27.98 -4.09
N ALA A 211 18.11 29.22 -4.41
CA ALA A 211 17.85 29.66 -5.77
C ALA A 211 19.12 29.71 -6.65
N GLU A 212 20.29 29.98 -6.06
CA GLU A 212 21.56 30.05 -6.78
C GLU A 212 22.07 28.65 -7.14
N ALA A 213 22.00 27.71 -6.20
CA ALA A 213 22.32 26.30 -6.48
C ALA A 213 21.34 25.71 -7.51
N ALA A 214 20.04 26.05 -7.43
CA ALA A 214 19.07 25.64 -8.44
C ALA A 214 19.40 26.23 -9.82
N GLY A 215 19.77 27.52 -9.90
CA GLY A 215 20.20 28.15 -11.15
C GLY A 215 21.41 27.47 -11.78
N ARG A 216 22.46 27.24 -11.00
CA ARG A 216 23.67 26.53 -11.45
C ARG A 216 23.37 25.10 -11.91
N TRP A 217 22.48 24.40 -11.22
CA TRP A 217 22.05 23.06 -11.62
C TRP A 217 21.34 23.07 -12.98
N TRP A 218 20.43 24.02 -13.22
CA TRP A 218 19.76 24.17 -14.52
C TRP A 218 20.75 24.53 -15.63
N ALA A 219 21.70 25.43 -15.35
CA ALA A 219 22.71 25.84 -16.30
C ALA A 219 23.60 24.65 -16.74
N ASP A 220 24.12 23.88 -15.77
CA ASP A 220 24.88 22.65 -16.00
C ASP A 220 24.10 21.66 -16.88
N LYS A 221 22.85 21.40 -16.50
CA LYS A 221 22.02 20.38 -17.14
C LYS A 221 21.61 20.71 -18.57
N LEU A 222 21.44 21.99 -18.89
CA LEU A 222 21.05 22.46 -20.22
C LEU A 222 22.26 22.87 -21.08
N GLY A 223 23.47 22.82 -20.52
CA GLY A 223 24.68 23.27 -21.20
C GLY A 223 24.64 24.76 -21.56
N ILE A 224 24.03 25.59 -20.71
CA ILE A 224 23.96 27.04 -20.89
C ILE A 224 24.84 27.75 -19.85
N GLY A 225 25.33 28.94 -20.19
CA GLY A 225 26.04 29.76 -19.22
C GLY A 225 25.10 30.39 -18.19
N VAL A 226 25.62 30.64 -16.98
CA VAL A 226 24.88 31.26 -15.87
C VAL A 226 24.45 32.69 -16.19
N GLU A 227 25.12 33.36 -17.13
CA GLU A 227 24.77 34.68 -17.64
C GLU A 227 23.44 34.70 -18.42
N CYS A 228 22.99 33.55 -18.92
CA CYS A 228 21.66 33.42 -19.53
C CYS A 228 20.53 33.41 -18.49
N LEU A 229 20.86 33.20 -17.20
CA LEU A 229 19.91 33.21 -16.09
C LEU A 229 19.60 34.63 -15.63
N GLN A 230 18.31 34.94 -15.55
CA GLN A 230 17.77 36.14 -14.93
C GLN A 230 17.62 35.96 -13.43
N ARG A 231 17.44 37.08 -12.72
CA ARG A 231 17.11 37.09 -11.28
C ARG A 231 15.94 36.14 -10.98
N PRO A 232 16.11 35.17 -10.06
CA PRO A 232 15.06 34.20 -9.72
C PRO A 232 13.76 34.85 -9.24
N THR A 233 12.64 34.22 -9.55
CA THR A 233 11.33 34.57 -8.97
C THR A 233 11.12 33.76 -7.69
N LEU A 234 11.15 34.43 -6.54
CA LEU A 234 10.89 33.79 -5.24
C LEU A 234 9.39 33.77 -4.93
N LYS A 235 8.85 32.56 -4.76
CA LYS A 235 7.46 32.31 -4.37
C LYS A 235 7.36 32.22 -2.85
N ARG A 236 6.57 33.11 -2.25
CA ARG A 236 6.28 33.08 -0.81
C ARG A 236 5.77 31.72 -0.38
N HIS A 237 6.24 31.24 0.76
CA HIS A 237 5.81 29.98 1.33
C HIS A 237 4.37 30.09 1.85
N LYS A 238 3.45 29.24 1.37
CA LYS A 238 2.13 29.04 2.02
C LYS A 238 2.26 27.84 2.97
N PRO A 239 2.19 28.03 4.29
CA PRO A 239 2.54 27.00 5.29
C PRO A 239 1.61 25.78 5.35
N GLN A 240 0.48 25.77 4.64
CA GLN A 240 -0.46 24.65 4.62
C GLN A 240 -0.49 23.95 3.25
N THR A 241 0.63 23.37 2.83
CA THR A 241 0.58 22.41 1.71
C THR A 241 1.30 21.13 2.08
N THR A 242 0.62 20.00 1.92
CA THR A 242 1.17 18.63 1.97
C THR A 242 2.12 18.33 0.79
N ARG A 243 2.68 19.36 0.15
CA ARG A 243 3.57 19.20 -1.01
C ARG A 243 4.91 18.65 -0.55
N LEU A 244 5.26 17.49 -1.11
CA LEU A 244 6.52 16.77 -0.87
C LEU A 244 7.73 17.40 -1.59
N ASN A 245 7.53 18.47 -2.38
CA ASN A 245 8.56 19.14 -3.17
C ASN A 245 9.27 20.26 -2.39
N THR A 246 9.75 19.95 -1.18
CA THR A 246 10.40 20.93 -0.27
C THR A 246 11.77 20.49 0.25
N GLY A 247 12.33 19.37 -0.25
CA GLY A 247 13.65 18.87 0.17
C GLY A 247 14.83 19.45 -0.61
N ASP A 248 16.05 19.11 -0.19
CA ASP A 248 17.33 19.62 -0.72
C ASP A 248 17.56 19.40 -2.24
N ASN A 249 16.80 18.49 -2.84
CA ASN A 249 16.81 18.21 -4.27
C ASN A 249 15.80 19.04 -5.08
N TYR A 250 15.06 19.95 -4.44
CA TYR A 250 14.10 20.81 -5.11
C TYR A 250 14.82 21.91 -5.90
N ARG A 251 14.71 21.86 -7.24
CA ARG A 251 15.35 22.83 -8.16
C ARG A 251 14.38 23.87 -8.73
N GLY A 252 13.15 23.94 -8.20
CA GLY A 252 12.10 24.82 -8.71
C GLY A 252 11.64 24.47 -10.13
N CYS A 253 10.88 25.38 -10.72
CA CYS A 253 10.56 25.36 -12.15
C CYS A 253 11.51 26.28 -12.90
N LEU A 254 11.90 25.92 -14.12
CA LEU A 254 12.58 26.83 -15.03
C LEU A 254 11.55 27.51 -15.93
N VAL A 255 11.64 28.83 -16.01
CA VAL A 255 10.92 29.65 -16.99
C VAL A 255 11.88 29.91 -18.15
N VAL A 256 11.51 29.46 -19.34
CA VAL A 256 12.20 29.72 -20.60
C VAL A 256 11.42 30.79 -21.36
N ARG A 257 12.05 31.93 -21.63
CA ARG A 257 11.48 33.03 -22.41
C ARG A 257 12.21 33.13 -23.75
N VAL A 258 11.43 33.08 -24.83
CA VAL A 258 11.88 33.27 -26.21
C VAL A 258 11.43 34.66 -26.66
N PRO A 259 12.32 35.66 -26.68
CA PRO A 259 11.93 37.02 -27.05
C PRO A 259 11.62 37.14 -28.54
N LYS A 260 10.77 38.10 -28.92
CA LYS A 260 10.49 38.44 -30.34
C LYS A 260 10.07 37.21 -31.17
N ALA A 261 9.15 36.40 -30.65
CA ALA A 261 8.77 35.10 -31.21
C ALA A 261 7.38 35.12 -31.86
N ARG A 262 6.96 36.26 -32.45
CA ARG A 262 5.64 36.43 -33.07
C ARG A 262 5.35 35.38 -34.14
N GLU A 263 6.26 35.24 -35.10
CA GLU A 263 6.11 34.32 -36.22
C GLU A 263 6.02 32.88 -35.73
N LEU A 264 6.88 32.51 -34.77
CA LEU A 264 6.85 31.19 -34.16
C LEU A 264 5.56 30.93 -33.37
N TYR A 265 5.04 31.92 -32.65
CA TYR A 265 3.76 31.81 -31.95
C TYR A 265 2.62 31.54 -32.94
N LEU A 266 2.52 32.33 -34.02
CA LEU A 266 1.50 32.13 -35.06
C LEU A 266 1.65 30.79 -35.78
N TRP A 267 2.89 30.36 -36.00
CA TRP A 267 3.16 29.04 -36.56
C TRP A 267 2.67 27.93 -35.63
N ILE A 268 2.89 28.05 -34.31
CA ILE A 268 2.35 27.10 -33.32
C ILE A 268 0.82 27.07 -33.38
N GLU A 269 0.16 28.24 -33.42
CA GLU A 269 -1.30 28.32 -33.57
C GLU A 269 -1.78 27.58 -34.82
N GLY A 270 -1.16 27.85 -35.98
CA GLY A 270 -1.52 27.19 -37.23
C GLY A 270 -1.30 25.67 -37.21
N VAL A 271 -0.25 25.18 -36.53
CA VAL A 271 -0.04 23.74 -36.33
C VAL A 271 -1.16 23.15 -35.49
N MET A 272 -1.55 23.81 -34.40
CA MET A 272 -2.63 23.33 -33.54
C MET A 272 -3.98 23.31 -34.25
N ASP A 273 -4.27 24.34 -35.06
CA ASP A 273 -5.44 24.36 -35.93
C ASP A 273 -5.41 23.19 -36.91
N GLY A 274 -4.28 22.95 -37.57
CA GLY A 274 -4.11 21.82 -38.50
C GLY A 274 -4.29 20.46 -37.84
N LEU A 275 -3.69 20.24 -36.66
CA LEU A 275 -3.81 18.98 -35.91
C LEU A 275 -5.23 18.75 -35.34
N SER A 276 -6.01 19.80 -35.14
CA SER A 276 -7.39 19.71 -34.65
C SER A 276 -8.39 19.27 -35.72
N LYS A 277 -8.04 19.39 -37.00
CA LYS A 277 -8.91 18.98 -38.11
C LYS A 277 -8.96 17.46 -38.24
N PRO A 278 -10.13 16.87 -38.52
CA PRO A 278 -10.22 15.45 -38.82
C PRO A 278 -9.46 15.14 -40.11
N ALA A 279 -8.80 13.97 -40.15
CA ALA A 279 -8.13 13.51 -41.35
C ALA A 279 -9.13 13.39 -42.52
N GLY A 280 -8.87 14.13 -43.61
CA GLY A 280 -9.69 14.07 -44.84
C GLY A 280 -10.80 15.12 -44.98
N ALA A 281 -10.81 16.18 -44.17
CA ALA A 281 -11.68 17.33 -44.44
C ALA A 281 -11.25 18.05 -45.74
N PRO A 282 -12.15 18.30 -46.71
CA PRO A 282 -11.83 19.11 -47.88
C PRO A 282 -11.54 20.56 -47.47
N GLU A 283 -10.59 21.18 -48.19
CA GLU A 283 -10.20 22.60 -48.05
C GLU A 283 -11.35 23.57 -48.34
#